data_AF-A0A238ZY30-F1
#
_entry.id   AF-A0A238ZY30-F1
#
_cell.length_a   1.000
_cell.length_b   1.000
_cell.length_c   1.000
_cell.angle_alpha   90.00
_cell.angle_beta   90.00
_cell.angle_gamma   90.00
#
_symmetry.space_group_name_H-M   'P 1'
#
loop_
_entity.id
_entity.type
_entity.pdbx_description
1 polymer ?
#
loop_
_entity_poly.entity_id
_entity_poly.type
_entity_poly.pdbx_seq_one_letter_code
_entity_poly.pdbx_strand_id
1 'polypeptide(L)' 'MELWVKAGEETVKIQGSLKSIFETVKNKFTETPKILAFNGTKRERRRFKKELRFAKKDLIKAAENYLIWYKSCKRLFS' A
#
# COMPACT_ATOMS: atom_id res chain seq x y z
N MET A 1 10.13 -0.03 -5.75
CA MET A 1 8.79 0.10 -6.34
C MET A 1 8.25 1.50 -6.12
N GLU A 2 7.20 1.88 -6.85
CA GLU A 2 6.61 3.22 -6.79
C GLU A 2 5.08 3.15 -6.78
N LEU A 3 4.46 4.02 -5.98
CA LEU A 3 3.02 4.25 -5.94
C LEU A 3 2.75 5.73 -6.18
N TRP A 4 1.88 6.01 -7.13
CA TRP A 4 1.37 7.35 -7.43
C TRP A 4 -0.07 7.44 -6.97
N VAL A 5 -0.37 8.43 -6.14
CA VAL A 5 -1.70 8.70 -5.61
C VAL A 5 -2.06 10.17 -5.75
N LYS A 6 -3.36 10.45 -5.83
CA LYS A 6 -3.92 11.79 -5.78
C LYS A 6 -4.68 11.96 -4.46
N ALA A 7 -4.26 12.94 -3.66
CA ALA A 7 -4.88 13.31 -2.39
C ALA A 7 -5.37 14.76 -2.52
N GLY A 8 -6.67 14.95 -2.68
CA GLY A 8 -7.22 16.26 -3.05
C GLY A 8 -6.68 16.74 -4.41
N GLU A 9 -6.00 17.87 -4.40
CA GLU A 9 -5.38 18.48 -5.60
C GLU A 9 -3.93 18.00 -5.83
N GLU A 10 -3.30 17.43 -4.81
CA GLU A 10 -1.89 17.04 -4.89
C GLU A 10 -1.70 15.64 -5.46
N THR A 11 -0.70 15.49 -6.32
CA THR A 11 -0.21 14.19 -6.76
C THR A 11 1.06 13.84 -5.99
N VAL A 12 1.02 12.71 -5.27
CA VAL A 12 2.10 12.27 -4.41
C VAL A 12 2.71 10.99 -4.96
N LYS A 13 4.02 11.02 -5.17
CA LYS A 13 4.84 9.84 -5.46
C LYS A 13 5.39 9.26 -4.16
N ILE A 14 5.24 7.95 -3.96
CA ILE A 14 5.80 7.20 -2.84
C ILE A 14 6.68 6.09 -3.39
N GLN A 15 7.95 6.07 -3.03
CA GLN A 15 8.92 5.07 -3.47
C GLN A 15 9.42 4.21 -2.30
N GLY A 16 9.75 2.96 -2.58
CA GLY A 16 10.41 2.08 -1.61
C GLY A 16 10.10 0.61 -1.82
N SER A 17 10.05 -0.15 -0.72
CA SER A 17 9.52 -1.52 -0.66
C SER A 17 7.99 -1.50 -0.49
N LEU A 18 7.30 -2.64 -0.70
CA LEU A 18 5.84 -2.69 -0.51
C LEU A 18 5.43 -2.34 0.93
N LYS A 19 6.23 -2.78 1.90
CA LYS A 19 6.06 -2.42 3.32
C LYS A 19 6.20 -0.92 3.53
N SER A 20 7.29 -0.32 3.07
CA SER A 20 7.52 1.10 3.31
C SER A 20 6.48 1.97 2.61
N ILE A 21 6.03 1.60 1.40
CA ILE A 21 4.93 2.28 0.72
C ILE A 21 3.66 2.24 1.58
N PHE A 22 3.27 1.07 2.09
CA PHE A 22 2.08 0.95 2.93
C PHE A 22 2.23 1.65 4.30
N GLU A 23 3.42 1.68 4.90
CA GLU A 23 3.71 2.48 6.09
C GLU A 23 3.52 3.97 5.81
N THR A 24 4.08 4.47 4.70
CA THR A 24 3.91 5.88 4.30
C THR A 24 2.45 6.20 4.02
N VAL A 25 1.71 5.33 3.32
CA VAL A 25 0.27 5.53 3.06
C VAL A 25 -0.49 5.68 4.36
N LYS A 26 -0.28 4.77 5.32
CA LYS A 26 -0.98 4.78 6.61
C LYS A 26 -0.67 6.03 7.44
N ASN A 27 0.57 6.52 7.37
CA ASN A 27 1.00 7.66 8.19
C ASN A 27 0.69 9.02 7.54
N LYS A 28 0.68 9.09 6.19
CA LYS A 28 0.57 10.36 5.45
C LYS A 28 -0.87 10.74 5.14
N PHE A 29 -1.78 9.79 4.97
CA PHE A 29 -3.15 10.07 4.54
C PHE A 29 -4.16 9.72 5.62
N THR A 30 -5.06 10.66 5.89
CA THR A 30 -6.24 10.46 6.74
C THR A 30 -7.42 9.93 5.94
N GLU A 31 -7.55 10.36 4.69
CA GLU A 31 -8.56 9.90 3.73
C GLU A 31 -7.94 9.05 2.63
N THR A 32 -8.69 8.08 2.12
CA THR A 32 -8.20 7.17 1.08
C THR A 32 -7.91 7.93 -0.21
N PRO A 33 -6.63 8.05 -0.62
CA PRO A 33 -6.30 8.80 -1.81
C PRO A 33 -6.56 7.96 -3.07
N LYS A 34 -6.82 8.63 -4.19
CA LYS A 34 -7.09 7.96 -5.47
C LYS A 34 -5.79 7.40 -6.05
N ILE A 35 -5.75 6.11 -6.31
CA ILE A 35 -4.59 5.46 -6.95
C ILE A 35 -4.52 5.87 -8.42
N LEU A 36 -3.37 6.38 -8.85
CA LEU A 36 -3.09 6.73 -10.24
C LEU A 36 -2.30 5.62 -10.94
N ALA A 37 -1.20 5.19 -10.34
CA ALA A 37 -0.33 4.16 -10.89
C ALA A 37 0.42 3.41 -9.79
N PHE A 38 0.73 2.14 -10.04
CA PHE A 38 1.58 1.33 -9.17
C PHE A 38 2.59 0.53 -9.99
N ASN A 39 3.87 0.82 -9.78
CA ASN A 39 5.00 0.26 -10.50
C ASN A 39 5.83 -0.63 -9.57
N GLY A 40 5.90 -1.92 -9.89
CA GLY A 40 6.68 -2.89 -9.14
C GLY A 40 6.79 -4.23 -9.89
N THR A 41 7.46 -5.19 -9.27
CA THR A 41 7.61 -6.54 -9.83
C THR A 41 6.24 -7.24 -9.96
N LYS A 42 6.20 -8.35 -10.72
CA LYS A 42 4.97 -9.15 -10.88
C LYS A 42 4.41 -9.65 -9.54
N ARG A 43 5.29 -10.07 -8.62
CA ARG A 43 4.91 -10.56 -7.27
C ARG A 43 4.28 -9.46 -6.44
N GLU A 44 4.92 -8.29 -6.43
CA GLU A 44 4.47 -7.11 -5.70
C GLU A 44 3.12 -6.59 -6.20
N ARG A 45 2.96 -6.47 -7.53
CA ARG A 45 1.69 -6.05 -8.14
C ARG A 45 0.54 -6.99 -7.79
N ARG A 46 0.79 -8.31 -7.77
CA ARG A 46 -0.21 -9.30 -7.36
C ARG A 46 -0.61 -9.13 -5.90
N ARG A 47 0.38 -8.93 -5.00
CA ARG A 47 0.12 -8.68 -3.58
C ARG A 47 -0.67 -7.39 -3.38
N PHE A 48 -0.22 -6.28 -3.96
CA PHE A 48 -0.90 -5.00 -3.90
C PHE A 48 -2.37 -5.09 -4.36
N LYS A 49 -2.63 -5.69 -5.53
CA LYS A 49 -3.99 -5.91 -6.03
C LYS A 49 -4.83 -6.81 -5.13
N LYS A 50 -4.24 -7.81 -4.48
CA LYS A 50 -4.93 -8.71 -3.54
C LYS A 50 -5.42 -7.92 -2.32
N GLU A 51 -4.55 -7.12 -1.70
CA GLU A 51 -4.91 -6.32 -0.52
C GLU A 51 -5.98 -5.28 -0.86
N LEU A 52 -5.86 -4.61 -2.02
CA LEU A 52 -6.89 -3.68 -2.48
C LEU A 52 -8.24 -4.35 -2.70
N ARG A 53 -8.29 -5.56 -3.27
CA ARG A 53 -9.56 -6.28 -3.44
C ARG A 53 -10.20 -6.62 -2.11
N PHE A 54 -9.42 -7.09 -1.13
CA PHE A 54 -9.95 -7.36 0.21
C PHE A 54 -10.43 -6.10 0.93
N ALA A 55 -9.74 -4.98 0.70
CA ALA A 55 -10.10 -3.69 1.25
C ALA A 55 -11.19 -2.96 0.46
N LYS A 56 -11.87 -3.60 -0.51
CA LYS A 56 -12.88 -2.95 -1.37
C LYS A 56 -12.37 -1.67 -2.05
N LYS A 57 -11.10 -1.68 -2.48
CA LYS A 57 -10.33 -0.57 -3.09
C LYS A 57 -9.98 0.57 -2.12
N ASP A 58 -10.20 0.40 -0.82
CA ASP A 58 -9.70 1.32 0.19
C ASP A 58 -8.19 1.13 0.37
N LEU A 59 -7.41 2.16 0.04
CA LEU A 59 -5.95 2.08 0.06
C LEU A 59 -5.38 2.11 1.49
N ILE A 60 -6.00 2.88 2.40
CA ILE A 60 -5.56 2.94 3.80
C ILE A 60 -5.82 1.57 4.44
N LYS A 61 -7.01 1.02 4.28
CA LYS A 61 -7.37 -0.31 4.79
C LYS A 61 -6.50 -1.40 4.18
N ALA A 62 -6.19 -1.32 2.88
CA ALA A 62 -5.25 -2.24 2.25
C ALA A 62 -3.86 -2.17 2.88
N ALA A 63 -3.38 -0.97 3.21
CA ALA A 63 -2.12 -0.76 3.92
C ALA A 63 -2.14 -1.41 5.31
N GLU A 64 -3.22 -1.20 6.07
CA GLU A 64 -3.38 -1.81 7.38
C GLU A 64 -3.33 -3.34 7.33
N ASN A 65 -4.14 -3.93 6.44
CA ASN A 65 -4.23 -5.37 6.28
C ASN A 65 -2.86 -5.96 5.92
N TYR A 66 -2.15 -5.32 4.99
CA TYR A 66 -0.81 -5.75 4.59
C TYR A 66 0.17 -5.70 5.75
N LEU A 67 0.20 -4.61 6.52
CA LEU A 67 1.16 -4.44 7.61
C LEU A 67 0.89 -5.40 8.78
N ILE A 68 -0.39 -5.70 9.06
CA ILE A 68 -0.77 -6.75 10.02
C ILE A 68 -0.25 -8.10 9.55
N TRP A 69 -0.53 -8.48 8.29
CA TRP A 69 -0.02 -9.73 7.71
C TRP A 69 1.52 -9.79 7.74
N TYR A 70 2.20 -8.71 7.36
CA TYR A 70 3.66 -8.64 7.33
C TYR A 70 4.26 -8.85 8.72
N LYS A 71 3.70 -8.21 9.77
CA LYS A 71 4.11 -8.41 11.16
C LYS A 71 3.88 -9.85 11.61
N SER A 72 2.73 -10.44 11.27
CA SER A 72 2.42 -11.84 11.60
C SER A 72 3.37 -12.83 10.93
N CYS A 73 3.74 -12.61 9.67
CA CYS A 73 4.75 -13.42 8.99
C CYS A 73 6.12 -13.26 9.63
N LYS A 74 6.55 -12.04 9.97
CA LYS A 74 7.85 -11.83 10.63
C LYS A 74 7.95 -12.63 11.94
N ARG A 75 6.86 -12.68 12.73
CA ARG A 75 6.78 -13.48 13.96
C ARG A 75 6.88 -15.00 13.73
N LEU A 76 6.49 -15.49 12.55
CA LEU A 76 6.56 -16.91 12.21
C LEU A 76 7.95 -17.34 11.71
N PHE A 77 8.81 -16.39 11.36
CA PHE A 77 10.16 -16.63 10.84
C PHE A 77 11.25 -15.96 11.69
N SER A 78 10.91 -15.59 12.93
CA SER A 78 11.80 -15.06 13.97
C SER A 78 11.96 -16.09 15.08
#